data_AF-A0A3N2M838-F1
#
_entry.id   AF-A0A3N2M838-F1
#
_cell.length_a   1.000
_cell.length_b   1.000
_cell.length_c   1.000
_cell.angle_alpha   90.00
_cell.angle_beta   90.00
_cell.angle_gamma   90.00
#
_symmetry.space_group_name_H-M   'P 1'
#
loop_
_entity.id
_entity.type
_entity.pdbx_description
1 polymer ?
#
loop_
_entity_poly.entity_id
_entity_poly.type
_entity_poly.pdbx_seq_one_letter_code
_entity_poly.pdbx_strand_id
1 'polypeptide(L)'
;MSNSIYLVSMNENMKTILNRYKMEYQPLLTTTIPRRLYNYIETGVEFRKDVNSYTYKSVKKFELYYEDKTGNEYSNNKIYVDKYPNTAYTLRISLNFAFALAKLLEEFPDKFNIVLSVNQEDIVISFYCVRETEQWLTEDLESYHDEAIFVLTTKSHE
;
A
#
# COMPACT_ATOMS: atom_id res chain seq x y z
N MET A 1 20.79 13.74 7.17
CA MET A 1 19.77 13.76 6.10
C MET A 1 19.31 12.32 5.91
N SER A 2 18.08 12.00 6.26
CA SER A 2 17.56 10.63 6.21
C SER A 2 17.43 10.22 4.73
N ASN A 3 18.32 9.35 4.25
CA ASN A 3 18.09 8.64 2.99
C ASN A 3 16.81 7.83 3.20
N SER A 4 15.71 8.25 2.56
CA SER A 4 14.47 7.48 2.61
C SER A 4 14.75 6.05 2.17
N ILE A 5 14.43 5.09 3.05
CA ILE A 5 14.57 3.65 2.81
C ILE A 5 13.59 3.15 1.72
N TYR A 6 12.55 3.93 1.41
CA TYR A 6 11.53 3.61 0.41
C TYR A 6 11.69 4.44 -0.87
N LEU A 7 11.47 3.80 -2.02
CA LEU A 7 11.25 4.49 -3.28
C LEU A 7 9.78 4.95 -3.33
N VAL A 8 9.53 6.21 -3.67
CA VAL A 8 8.18 6.78 -3.75
C VAL A 8 7.89 7.17 -5.18
N SER A 9 6.75 6.72 -5.71
CA SER A 9 6.18 7.19 -6.97
C SER A 9 4.70 7.53 -6.81
N MET A 10 4.21 8.47 -7.60
CA MET A 10 2.82 8.91 -7.55
C MET A 10 2.44 9.67 -8.83
N ASN A 11 1.16 9.70 -9.15
CA ASN A 11 0.64 10.47 -10.28
C ASN A 11 0.31 11.93 -9.91
N GLU A 12 0.02 12.77 -10.91
CA GLU A 12 -0.31 14.19 -10.71
C GLU A 12 -1.58 14.40 -9.87
N ASN A 13 -2.55 13.49 -9.97
CA ASN A 13 -3.75 13.52 -9.13
C ASN A 13 -3.38 13.43 -7.63
N MET A 14 -2.50 12.50 -7.26
CA MET A 14 -2.02 12.38 -5.89
C MET A 14 -1.23 13.61 -5.43
N LYS A 15 -0.32 14.14 -6.27
CA LYS A 15 0.41 15.39 -5.95
C LYS A 15 -0.54 16.55 -5.68
N THR A 16 -1.59 16.68 -6.49
CA THR A 16 -2.62 17.71 -6.33
C THR A 16 -3.34 17.59 -4.99
N ILE A 17 -3.73 16.38 -4.59
CA ILE A 17 -4.40 16.13 -3.31
C ILE A 17 -3.47 16.44 -2.13
N LEU A 18 -2.21 15.99 -2.18
CA LEU A 18 -1.23 16.25 -1.12
C LEU A 18 -0.98 17.76 -0.97
N ASN A 19 -0.79 18.47 -2.08
CA ASN A 19 -0.60 19.93 -2.09
C ASN A 19 -1.81 20.68 -1.54
N ARG A 20 -3.03 20.27 -1.92
CA ARG A 20 -4.28 20.85 -1.42
C ARG A 20 -4.36 20.81 0.11
N TYR A 21 -3.91 19.71 0.72
CA TYR A 21 -3.91 19.55 2.18
C TYR A 21 -2.60 19.92 2.87
N LYS A 22 -1.62 20.46 2.12
CA LYS A 22 -0.27 20.76 2.60
C LYS A 22 0.32 19.55 3.35
N MET A 23 0.15 18.38 2.76
CA MET A 23 0.51 17.11 3.37
C MET A 23 1.89 16.68 2.94
N GLU A 24 2.80 16.64 3.90
CA GLU A 24 4.09 16.01 3.71
C GLU A 24 3.96 14.51 3.92
N TYR A 25 4.62 13.74 3.06
CA TYR A 25 4.78 12.28 3.20
C TYR A 25 6.26 12.01 3.49
N GLN A 26 6.58 11.92 4.76
CA GLN A 26 7.85 11.35 5.22
C GLN A 26 7.52 10.00 5.87
N PRO A 27 8.49 9.15 6.25
CA PRO A 27 8.24 8.07 7.19
C PRO A 27 7.68 8.65 8.50
N LEU A 28 6.36 8.83 8.55
CA LEU A 28 5.66 9.57 9.58
C LEU A 28 5.43 8.62 10.76
N LEU A 29 6.50 8.35 11.50
CA LEU A 29 6.50 7.48 12.68
C LEU A 29 5.74 8.07 13.88
N THR A 30 5.18 9.28 13.77
CA THR A 30 4.72 10.08 14.92
C THR A 30 3.20 10.21 15.05
N THR A 31 2.41 9.75 14.09
CA THR A 31 0.94 9.86 14.16
C THR A 31 0.29 8.53 14.55
N THR A 32 -0.67 8.59 15.47
CA THR A 32 -1.44 7.42 15.91
C THR A 32 -2.33 6.89 14.78
N ILE A 33 -2.08 5.64 14.37
CA ILE A 33 -2.95 4.89 13.45
C ILE A 33 -4.17 4.38 14.24
N PRO A 34 -5.41 4.49 13.72
CA PRO A 34 -6.59 3.93 14.36
C PRO A 34 -6.43 2.44 14.68
N ARG A 35 -6.92 1.99 15.85
CA ARG A 35 -6.74 0.60 16.33
C ARG A 35 -7.17 -0.43 15.29
N ARG A 36 -8.26 -0.19 14.55
CA ARG A 36 -8.73 -1.08 13.46
C ARG A 36 -7.64 -1.36 12.42
N LEU A 37 -6.93 -0.32 11.97
CA LEU A 37 -5.85 -0.45 11.01
C LEU A 37 -4.59 -1.00 11.67
N TYR A 38 -4.27 -0.53 12.87
CA TYR A 38 -3.12 -1.02 13.63
C TYR A 38 -3.17 -2.54 13.87
N ASN A 39 -4.37 -3.11 14.05
CA ASN A 39 -4.55 -4.56 14.19
C ASN A 39 -3.96 -5.35 13.00
N TYR A 40 -3.95 -4.81 11.77
CA TYR A 40 -3.31 -5.48 10.63
C TYR A 40 -1.79 -5.52 10.78
N ILE A 41 -1.19 -4.43 11.28
CA ILE A 41 0.24 -4.35 11.55
C ILE A 41 0.62 -5.28 12.70
N GLU A 42 -0.14 -5.27 13.79
CA GLU A 42 0.08 -6.12 14.97
C GLU A 42 -0.11 -7.61 14.65
N THR A 43 -1.11 -7.95 13.84
CA THR A 43 -1.33 -9.33 13.37
C THR A 43 -0.21 -9.78 12.44
N GLY A 44 0.26 -8.88 11.59
CA GLY A 44 1.37 -9.11 10.68
C GLY A 44 0.96 -9.73 9.34
N VAL A 45 1.98 -9.92 8.51
CA VAL A 45 1.92 -10.58 7.19
C VAL A 45 2.62 -11.93 7.30
N GLU A 46 2.25 -12.88 6.44
CA GLU A 46 2.95 -14.15 6.27
C GLU A 46 3.04 -14.53 4.80
N PHE A 47 4.04 -15.34 4.47
CA PHE A 47 4.11 -16.04 3.19
C PHE A 47 3.33 -17.35 3.28
N ARG A 48 2.28 -17.49 2.46
CA ARG A 48 1.43 -18.67 2.38
C ARG A 48 1.88 -19.58 1.23
N LYS A 49 2.44 -20.74 1.58
CA LYS A 49 2.97 -21.72 0.61
C LYS A 49 1.89 -22.36 -0.26
N ASP A 50 0.66 -22.50 0.26
CA ASP A 50 -0.46 -23.13 -0.43
C ASP A 50 -0.95 -22.31 -1.62
N VAL A 51 -0.81 -20.99 -1.58
CA VAL A 51 -1.18 -20.06 -2.66
C VAL A 51 0.02 -19.32 -3.26
N ASN A 52 1.22 -19.56 -2.74
CA ASN A 52 2.47 -18.91 -3.15
C ASN A 52 2.35 -17.38 -3.14
N SER A 53 1.83 -16.83 -2.05
CA SER A 53 1.52 -15.39 -1.93
C SER A 53 1.71 -14.87 -0.51
N TYR A 54 2.05 -13.61 -0.40
CA TYR A 54 2.07 -12.86 0.85
C TYR A 54 0.68 -12.36 1.20
N THR A 55 0.25 -12.59 2.45
CA THR A 55 -1.08 -12.20 2.92
C THR A 55 -1.05 -11.70 4.35
N TYR A 56 -1.98 -10.85 4.74
CA TYR A 56 -2.20 -10.61 6.18
C TYR A 56 -2.57 -11.93 6.86
N LYS A 57 -2.04 -12.22 8.06
CA LYS A 57 -2.34 -13.48 8.79
C LYS A 57 -3.82 -13.63 9.16
N SER A 58 -4.59 -12.54 9.12
CA SER A 58 -6.05 -12.56 9.33
C SER A 58 -6.84 -13.06 8.12
N VAL A 59 -6.23 -13.19 6.95
CA VAL A 59 -6.86 -13.69 5.71
C VAL A 59 -7.01 -15.21 5.79
N LYS A 60 -8.19 -15.66 6.23
CA LYS A 60 -8.50 -17.10 6.35
C LYS A 60 -8.64 -17.78 4.99
N LYS A 61 -9.29 -17.10 4.04
CA LYS A 61 -9.55 -17.58 2.69
C LYS A 61 -8.88 -16.64 1.70
N PHE A 62 -8.11 -17.21 0.78
CA PHE A 62 -7.47 -16.47 -0.30
C PHE A 62 -8.17 -16.84 -1.61
N GLU A 63 -8.56 -15.85 -2.39
CA GLU A 63 -9.28 -16.04 -3.64
C GLU A 63 -8.35 -15.82 -4.84
N LEU A 64 -8.42 -16.73 -5.82
CA LEU A 64 -7.62 -16.68 -7.04
C LEU A 64 -8.44 -16.07 -8.17
N TYR A 65 -8.37 -14.75 -8.29
CA TYR A 65 -9.07 -13.96 -9.30
C TYR A 65 -8.28 -13.87 -10.61
N TYR A 66 -6.94 -13.91 -10.51
CA TYR A 66 -6.02 -13.69 -11.62
C TYR A 66 -5.11 -14.90 -11.83
N GLU A 67 -4.55 -15.02 -13.02
CA GLU A 67 -3.55 -16.06 -13.30
C GLU A 67 -2.22 -15.77 -12.58
N ASP A 68 -1.87 -14.49 -12.42
CA ASP A 68 -0.64 -14.04 -11.77
C ASP A 68 -0.81 -13.85 -10.26
N LYS A 69 0.28 -14.05 -9.51
CA LYS A 69 0.26 -13.98 -8.03
C LYS A 69 0.16 -12.54 -7.55
N THR A 70 0.80 -11.62 -8.25
CA THR A 70 0.83 -10.19 -7.96
C THR A 70 -0.58 -9.59 -7.94
N GLY A 71 -1.42 -9.94 -8.91
CA GLY A 71 -2.80 -9.49 -8.97
C GLY A 71 -3.69 -10.15 -7.93
N ASN A 72 -3.44 -11.42 -7.61
CA ASN A 72 -4.11 -12.09 -6.50
C ASN A 72 -3.74 -11.45 -5.15
N GLU A 73 -2.46 -11.19 -4.90
CA GLU A 73 -1.99 -10.47 -3.71
C GLU A 73 -2.61 -9.08 -3.62
N TYR A 74 -2.52 -8.28 -4.68
CA TYR A 74 -3.11 -6.94 -4.70
C TYR A 74 -4.61 -6.99 -4.41
N SER A 75 -5.33 -8.01 -4.88
CA SER A 75 -6.78 -8.09 -4.70
C SER A 75 -7.19 -8.58 -3.32
N ASN A 76 -6.47 -9.54 -2.75
CA ASN A 76 -6.77 -10.09 -1.42
C ASN A 76 -6.25 -9.20 -0.29
N ASN A 77 -5.21 -8.40 -0.52
CA ASN A 77 -4.58 -7.57 0.50
C ASN A 77 -5.13 -6.12 0.55
N LYS A 78 -6.31 -5.87 0.00
CA LYS A 78 -6.98 -4.57 0.05
C LYS A 78 -7.52 -4.26 1.43
N ILE A 79 -7.25 -3.05 1.91
CA ILE A 79 -7.83 -2.44 3.10
C ILE A 79 -8.49 -1.13 2.70
N TYR A 80 -9.79 -1.04 2.93
CA TYR A 80 -10.54 0.21 2.82
C TYR A 80 -10.34 0.99 4.12
N VAL A 81 -9.74 2.18 4.04
CA VAL A 81 -9.43 3.02 5.20
C VAL A 81 -10.70 3.67 5.74
N ASP A 82 -11.51 4.28 4.88
CA ASP A 82 -12.88 4.75 5.13
C ASP A 82 -13.64 4.90 3.79
N LYS A 83 -14.99 4.82 3.84
CA LYS A 83 -15.90 4.89 2.68
C LYS A 83 -16.40 6.30 2.31
N TYR A 84 -15.89 7.37 2.91
CA TYR A 84 -16.19 8.77 2.52
C TYR A 84 -15.25 9.79 3.23
N PRO A 85 -15.07 11.02 2.70
CA PRO A 85 -13.83 11.76 2.89
C PRO A 85 -13.90 12.78 4.04
N ASN A 86 -13.11 12.52 5.08
CA ASN A 86 -12.53 13.61 5.86
C ASN A 86 -11.09 13.80 5.37
N THR A 87 -11.00 14.56 4.28
CA THR A 87 -9.99 14.46 3.22
C THR A 87 -8.53 14.58 3.66
N ALA A 88 -8.23 15.35 4.70
CA ALA A 88 -6.86 15.49 5.20
C ALA A 88 -6.53 14.48 6.31
N TYR A 89 -7.48 14.18 7.19
CA TYR A 89 -7.24 13.26 8.29
C TYR A 89 -7.14 11.82 7.81
N THR A 90 -8.09 11.38 6.99
CA THR A 90 -8.10 10.03 6.42
C THR A 90 -6.89 9.80 5.52
N LEU A 91 -6.51 10.78 4.68
CA LEU A 91 -5.30 10.69 3.86
C LEU A 91 -4.03 10.60 4.72
N ARG A 92 -3.94 11.38 5.80
CA ARG A 92 -2.82 11.29 6.75
C ARG A 92 -2.72 9.91 7.39
N ILE A 93 -3.83 9.37 7.90
CA ILE A 93 -3.88 8.01 8.43
C ILE A 93 -3.43 7.00 7.38
N SER A 94 -3.89 7.17 6.15
CA SER A 94 -3.61 6.25 5.05
C SER A 94 -2.13 6.22 4.71
N LEU A 95 -1.49 7.39 4.62
CA LEU A 95 -0.04 7.49 4.43
C LEU A 95 0.71 6.84 5.60
N ASN A 96 0.32 7.14 6.84
CA ASN A 96 0.97 6.55 8.02
C ASN A 96 0.86 5.02 8.04
N PHE A 97 -0.32 4.50 7.68
CA PHE A 97 -0.53 3.07 7.58
C PHE A 97 0.31 2.46 6.46
N ALA A 98 0.40 3.11 5.29
CA ALA A 98 1.26 2.65 4.19
C ALA A 98 2.73 2.57 4.61
N PHE A 99 3.25 3.55 5.35
CA PHE A 99 4.62 3.50 5.89
C PHE A 99 4.79 2.44 6.98
N ALA A 100 3.82 2.26 7.87
CA ALA A 100 3.87 1.20 8.88
C ALA A 100 3.85 -0.20 8.24
N LEU A 101 3.06 -0.37 7.18
CA LEU A 101 3.01 -1.59 6.39
C LEU A 101 4.31 -1.80 5.62
N ALA A 102 4.90 -0.76 5.02
CA ALA A 102 6.19 -0.84 4.36
C ALA A 102 7.28 -1.33 5.33
N LYS A 103 7.31 -0.80 6.56
CA LYS A 103 8.23 -1.24 7.61
C LYS A 103 8.01 -2.70 8.03
N LEU A 104 6.76 -3.15 8.11
CA LEU A 104 6.44 -4.56 8.37
C LEU A 104 6.93 -5.46 7.23
N LEU A 105 6.75 -5.02 5.98
CA LEU A 105 7.13 -5.80 4.80
C LEU A 105 8.66 -5.85 4.58
N GLU A 106 9.41 -4.91 5.16
CA GLU A 106 10.88 -4.97 5.21
C GLU A 106 11.41 -6.17 6.01
N GLU A 107 10.59 -6.88 6.79
CA GLU A 107 11.04 -8.11 7.47
C GLU A 107 11.22 -9.29 6.51
N PHE A 108 10.75 -9.16 5.27
CA PHE A 108 10.83 -10.18 4.23
C PHE A 108 11.94 -9.84 3.23
N PRO A 109 12.59 -10.86 2.63
CA PRO A 109 13.68 -10.63 1.67
C PRO A 109 13.20 -10.02 0.35
N ASP A 110 11.92 -10.24 0.01
CA ASP A 110 11.33 -9.80 -1.24
C ASP A 110 11.04 -8.30 -1.30
N LYS A 111 10.90 -7.80 -2.52
CA LYS A 111 10.51 -6.42 -2.80
C LYS A 111 8.99 -6.31 -2.83
N PHE A 112 8.44 -5.25 -2.24
CA PHE A 112 6.99 -5.02 -2.20
C PHE A 112 6.62 -3.64 -2.72
N ASN A 113 5.47 -3.58 -3.39
CA ASN A 113 4.77 -2.33 -3.62
C ASN A 113 3.59 -2.24 -2.64
N ILE A 114 3.50 -1.09 -1.97
CA ILE A 114 2.36 -0.68 -1.17
C ILE A 114 1.68 0.44 -1.96
N VAL A 115 0.43 0.21 -2.35
CA VAL A 115 -0.34 1.11 -3.20
C VAL A 115 -1.46 1.72 -2.38
N LEU A 116 -1.43 3.04 -2.25
CA LEU A 116 -2.53 3.85 -1.77
C LEU A 116 -3.25 4.44 -3.00
N SER A 117 -4.47 3.98 -3.24
CA SER A 117 -5.38 4.53 -4.25
C SER A 117 -6.46 5.37 -3.57
N VAL A 118 -6.70 6.55 -4.11
CA VAL A 118 -7.73 7.49 -3.67
C VAL A 118 -8.60 7.84 -4.87
N ASN A 119 -9.88 7.50 -4.81
CA ASN A 119 -10.86 7.92 -5.81
C ASN A 119 -12.00 8.71 -5.15
N GLN A 120 -13.11 8.92 -5.86
CA GLN A 120 -14.24 9.68 -5.34
C GLN A 120 -15.01 8.98 -4.21
N GLU A 121 -14.90 7.66 -4.12
CA GLU A 121 -15.68 6.81 -3.21
C GLU A 121 -14.86 6.36 -2.01
N ASP A 122 -13.62 5.93 -2.24
CA ASP A 122 -12.83 5.20 -1.27
C ASP A 122 -11.36 5.64 -1.22
N ILE A 123 -10.75 5.39 -0.06
CA ILE A 123 -9.30 5.31 0.08
C ILE A 123 -8.91 3.87 0.39
N VAL A 124 -8.19 3.26 -0.55
CA VAL A 124 -7.78 1.86 -0.50
C VAL A 124 -6.28 1.74 -0.40
N ILE A 125 -5.81 0.89 0.52
CA ILE A 125 -4.41 0.50 0.61
C ILE A 125 -4.32 -0.97 0.27
N SER A 126 -3.43 -1.32 -0.64
CA SER A 126 -3.09 -2.71 -0.95
C SER A 126 -1.58 -2.89 -0.99
N PHE A 127 -1.13 -4.15 -0.94
CA PHE A 127 0.26 -4.48 -1.17
C PHE A 127 0.40 -5.77 -1.98
N TYR A 128 1.51 -5.89 -2.68
CA TYR A 128 1.91 -7.09 -3.39
C TYR A 128 3.43 -7.19 -3.50
N CYS A 129 3.92 -8.42 -3.62
CA CYS A 129 5.32 -8.71 -3.91
C CYS A 129 5.61 -8.42 -5.38
N VAL A 130 6.68 -7.68 -5.64
CA VAL A 130 7.15 -7.38 -7.00
C VAL A 130 7.90 -8.59 -7.54
N ARG A 131 7.52 -9.05 -8.73
CA ARG A 131 8.11 -10.21 -9.41
C ARG A 131 8.46 -9.82 -10.84
N GLU A 132 9.55 -10.35 -11.40
CA GLU A 132 10.10 -9.91 -12.69
C GLU A 132 9.10 -10.02 -13.86
N THR A 133 8.19 -11.00 -13.82
CA THR A 133 7.27 -11.31 -14.92
C THR A 133 5.82 -10.98 -14.63
N GLU A 134 5.52 -10.39 -13.48
CA GLU A 134 4.15 -10.10 -13.05
C GLU A 134 4.01 -8.61 -12.74
N GLN A 135 2.92 -8.03 -13.22
CA GLN A 135 2.69 -6.59 -13.10
C GLN A 135 1.24 -6.32 -12.76
N TRP A 136 1.03 -5.58 -11.68
CA TRP A 136 -0.29 -5.10 -11.31
C TRP A 136 -0.51 -3.63 -11.65
N LEU A 137 0.43 -2.77 -11.25
CA LEU A 137 0.45 -1.36 -11.66
C LEU A 137 1.22 -1.20 -12.96
N THR A 138 0.67 -0.44 -13.91
CA THR A 138 1.41 0.03 -15.08
C THR A 138 2.61 0.88 -14.64
N GLU A 139 3.66 0.92 -15.46
CA GLU A 139 4.80 1.82 -15.19
C GLU A 139 4.40 3.29 -15.29
N ASP A 140 3.47 3.59 -16.20
CA ASP A 140 2.87 4.90 -16.38
C ASP A 140 1.67 5.10 -15.44
N LEU A 141 1.95 5.58 -14.23
CA LEU A 141 0.91 5.89 -13.23
C LEU A 141 -0.07 6.99 -13.69
N GLU A 142 0.26 7.80 -14.70
CA GLU A 142 -0.65 8.84 -15.21
C GLU A 142 -1.80 8.26 -16.04
N SER A 143 -1.70 7.00 -16.48
CA SER A 143 -2.79 6.27 -17.14
C SER A 143 -4.00 6.01 -16.23
N TYR A 144 -3.83 6.11 -14.90
CA TYR A 144 -4.94 6.00 -13.93
C TYR A 144 -5.64 7.35 -13.77
N HIS A 145 -6.46 7.72 -14.76
CA HIS A 145 -7.07 9.06 -14.83
C HIS A 145 -8.07 9.37 -13.71
N ASP A 146 -8.76 8.36 -13.20
CA ASP A 146 -9.83 8.51 -12.19
C ASP A 146 -9.36 8.29 -10.75
N GLU A 147 -8.07 7.97 -10.55
CA GLU A 147 -7.50 7.65 -9.25
C GLU A 147 -6.26 8.52 -8.97
N ALA A 148 -6.11 8.94 -7.71
CA ALA A 148 -4.86 9.44 -7.19
C ALA A 148 -4.07 8.25 -6.60
N ILE A 149 -2.93 7.95 -7.21
CA ILE A 149 -2.10 6.79 -6.85
C ILE A 149 -0.83 7.25 -6.15
N PHE A 150 -0.53 6.64 -5.01
CA PHE A 150 0.72 6.77 -4.28
C PHE A 150 1.30 5.37 -4.05
N VAL A 151 2.57 5.17 -4.38
CA VAL A 151 3.26 3.89 -4.25
C VAL A 151 4.49 4.05 -3.37
N LEU A 152 4.59 3.21 -2.35
CA LEU A 152 5.85 2.95 -1.65
C LEU A 152 6.40 1.63 -2.13
N THR A 153 7.67 1.63 -2.48
CA THR A 153 8.40 0.42 -2.84
C THR A 153 9.47 0.15 -1.79
N THR A 154 9.41 -1.02 -1.16
CA THR A 154 10.46 -1.49 -0.24
C THR A 154 11.73 -1.82 -1.03
N LYS A 155 12.90 -1.81 -0.37
CA LYS A 155 14.12 -2.37 -0.95
C LYS A 155 14.15 -3.86 -0.74
N SER A 156 14.72 -4.60 -1.69
CA SER A 156 15.12 -5.99 -1.44
C SER A 156 16.29 -6.01 -0.46
N HIS A 157 16.36 -7.05 0.36
CA HIS A 157 17.60 -7.36 1.08
C HIS A 157 18.52 -8.05 0.09
N GLU A 158 19.52 -7.32 -0.42
CA GLU A 158 20.66 -7.92 -1.15
C GLU A 158 21.58 -8.69 -0.19
#